data_AF-A0A957L4B8-F1
#
_entry.id   AF-A0A957L4B8-F1
#
_cell.length_a   1.000
_cell.length_b   1.000
_cell.length_c   1.000
_cell.angle_alpha   90.00
_cell.angle_beta   90.00
_cell.angle_gamma   90.00
#
_symmetry.space_group_name_H-M   'P 1'
#
loop_
_entity.id
_entity.type
_entity.pdbx_description
1 polymer ?
#
loop_
_entity_poly.entity_id
_entity_poly.type
_entity_poly.pdbx_seq_one_letter_code
_entity_poly.pdbx_strand_id
1 'polypeptide(L)'
;MDVNNAQFPAVLIAGPPHSGKSVLIYSLTQALRQQGVAHYVFRACPDSEGDWSNEADQALVTTLRLKGAWTTEFVGQVTETIQRRQLPLLVDTGGRLTPEQEMIPAACTHAILLIADPPTQSAFGAAGSYEQERAQWHELLARNHVTVIGEIRSRLGGQDELSSSYPVVSGAITNLERGQTATGAAFFTLVSRLAQLFADAEAALAASRLPLVLELSELQDQLGGTGTWHPEQIPALLHSISPGRALAIYGRGPNWVYGALAMHAYPAPVWQFDASLGWISAPHLPIVAPTVFASHTKQPGWDVRFAEDDDKIVLNLYRHGQILDIRKVDQLPLPDIPRGKGLLISGPMPFWLNLAVARQFADSCRWIALFQPPLGGAVVIKSQESAELPVGHFIPYEEER
;
A
#
# COMPACT_ATOMS: atom_id res chain seq x y z
N MET A 1 -18.61 20.59 -8.69
CA MET A 1 -17.95 21.73 -8.03
C MET A 1 -16.47 21.48 -8.15
N ASP A 2 -15.85 22.12 -9.15
CA ASP A 2 -14.41 22.03 -9.37
C ASP A 2 -13.71 22.80 -8.25
N VAL A 3 -13.34 22.08 -7.20
CA VAL A 3 -12.32 22.53 -6.27
C VAL A 3 -11.04 22.61 -7.11
N ASN A 4 -10.43 23.79 -7.19
CA ASN A 4 -9.06 23.96 -7.71
C ASN A 4 -8.18 22.89 -7.04
N ASN A 5 -7.96 21.78 -7.75
CA ASN A 5 -7.26 20.63 -7.21
C ASN A 5 -5.78 20.95 -7.32
N ALA A 6 -5.23 21.67 -6.34
CA ALA A 6 -3.79 21.73 -6.16
C ALA A 6 -3.33 20.28 -5.96
N GLN A 7 -2.88 19.66 -7.05
CA GLN A 7 -2.58 18.25 -7.08
C GLN A 7 -1.35 18.04 -6.19
N PHE A 8 -1.45 17.17 -5.17
CA PHE A 8 -0.31 16.86 -4.32
C PHE A 8 0.91 16.45 -5.14
N PRO A 9 2.14 16.54 -4.64
CA PRO A 9 3.30 16.09 -5.42
C PRO A 9 3.32 14.57 -5.60
N ALA A 10 3.63 14.10 -6.81
CA ALA A 10 4.06 12.73 -7.07
C ALA A 10 5.54 12.72 -7.43
N VAL A 11 6.37 12.06 -6.63
CA VAL A 11 7.82 12.00 -6.76
C VAL A 11 8.23 10.60 -7.23
N LEU A 12 8.69 10.50 -8.47
CA LEU A 12 9.25 9.26 -9.01
C LEU A 12 10.63 8.99 -8.41
N ILE A 13 10.86 7.78 -7.90
CA ILE A 13 12.21 7.31 -7.60
C ILE A 13 12.77 6.63 -8.86
N ALA A 14 13.50 7.41 -9.64
CA ALA A 14 14.00 7.04 -10.96
C ALA A 14 15.39 6.39 -10.86
N GLY A 15 15.69 5.48 -11.78
CA GLY A 15 17.03 4.89 -11.90
C GLY A 15 17.04 3.43 -12.34
N PRO A 16 18.21 2.91 -12.76
CA PRO A 16 18.36 1.56 -13.27
C PRO A 16 17.98 0.44 -12.28
N PRO A 17 17.79 -0.80 -12.75
CA PRO A 17 17.67 -1.95 -11.85
C PRO A 17 18.86 -2.03 -10.90
N HIS A 18 18.64 -2.55 -9.69
CA HIS A 18 19.67 -2.76 -8.67
C HIS A 18 20.42 -1.50 -8.18
N SER A 19 19.88 -0.29 -8.38
CA SER A 19 20.51 0.94 -7.85
C SER A 19 20.25 1.23 -6.37
N GLY A 20 19.45 0.39 -5.68
CA GLY A 20 19.06 0.60 -4.28
C GLY A 20 17.76 1.37 -4.06
N LYS A 21 16.95 1.57 -5.12
CA LYS A 21 15.68 2.33 -5.05
C LYS A 21 14.76 1.88 -3.92
N SER A 22 14.50 0.58 -3.79
CA SER A 22 13.58 0.05 -2.78
C SER A 22 14.07 0.33 -1.35
N VAL A 23 15.40 0.36 -1.13
CA VAL A 23 16.04 0.70 0.15
C VAL A 23 15.98 2.20 0.40
N LEU A 24 16.21 3.03 -0.63
CA LEU A 24 16.05 4.48 -0.54
C LEU A 24 14.60 4.85 -0.21
N ILE A 25 13.62 4.28 -0.93
CA ILE A 25 12.19 4.49 -0.68
C ILE A 25 11.85 4.12 0.77
N TYR A 26 12.29 2.94 1.21
CA TYR A 26 12.08 2.48 2.59
C TYR A 26 12.67 3.47 3.60
N SER A 27 13.91 3.90 3.40
CA SER A 27 14.57 4.82 4.33
C SER A 27 13.90 6.20 4.35
N LEU A 28 13.58 6.74 3.17
CA LEU A 28 12.85 8.01 3.04
C LEU A 28 11.49 7.95 3.72
N THR A 29 10.73 6.87 3.51
CA THR A 29 9.40 6.76 4.11
C THR A 29 9.48 6.62 5.63
N GLN A 30 10.46 5.88 6.18
CA GLN A 30 10.65 5.83 7.64
C GLN A 30 11.01 7.21 8.22
N ALA A 31 11.96 7.93 7.60
CA ALA A 31 12.38 9.24 8.07
C ALA A 31 11.25 10.29 7.97
N LEU A 32 10.48 10.30 6.88
CA LEU A 32 9.33 11.19 6.72
C LEU A 32 8.22 10.88 7.73
N ARG A 33 7.96 9.59 8.01
CA ARG A 33 6.99 9.18 9.06
C ARG A 33 7.40 9.65 10.44
N GLN A 34 8.68 9.55 10.79
CA GLN A 34 9.21 10.06 12.06
C GLN A 34 9.02 11.58 12.21
N GLN A 35 8.89 12.31 11.10
CA GLN A 35 8.59 13.74 11.07
C GLN A 35 7.10 14.06 10.94
N GLY A 36 6.22 13.05 10.98
CA GLY A 36 4.77 13.22 10.81
C GLY A 36 4.34 13.54 9.37
N VAL A 37 5.23 13.50 8.37
CA VAL A 37 4.87 13.96 7.02
C VAL A 37 3.88 13.00 6.37
N ALA A 38 2.67 13.46 6.07
CA ALA A 38 1.66 12.66 5.37
C ALA A 38 2.06 12.37 3.91
N HIS A 39 2.25 11.08 3.59
CA HIS A 39 2.61 10.61 2.25
C HIS A 39 2.27 9.12 2.07
N TYR A 40 2.28 8.66 0.83
CA TYR A 40 2.07 7.25 0.49
C TYR A 40 3.12 6.74 -0.50
N VAL A 41 3.56 5.49 -0.33
CA VAL A 41 4.44 4.82 -1.29
C VAL A 41 3.57 4.04 -2.26
N PHE A 42 3.53 4.48 -3.52
CA PHE A 42 2.81 3.80 -4.58
C PHE A 42 3.75 2.92 -5.41
N ARG A 43 3.57 1.60 -5.29
CA ARG A 43 4.30 0.60 -6.07
C ARG A 43 3.63 0.47 -7.43
N ALA A 44 4.12 1.23 -8.39
CA ALA A 44 3.67 1.28 -9.78
C ALA A 44 4.28 0.13 -10.61
N CYS A 45 4.36 -1.08 -10.03
CA CYS A 45 4.93 -2.27 -10.64
C CYS A 45 3.96 -3.45 -10.42
N PRO A 46 3.73 -4.32 -11.43
CA PRO A 46 2.77 -5.42 -11.31
C PRO A 46 3.31 -6.57 -10.45
N ASP A 47 4.60 -6.56 -10.14
CA ASP A 47 5.23 -7.47 -9.17
C ASP A 47 4.79 -7.03 -7.78
N SER A 48 4.04 -7.87 -7.06
CA SER A 48 3.34 -7.56 -5.80
C SER A 48 4.26 -7.28 -4.59
N GLU A 49 5.24 -6.40 -4.73
CA GLU A 49 6.23 -6.00 -3.73
C GLU A 49 5.70 -4.87 -2.85
N GLY A 50 6.08 -4.87 -1.57
CA GLY A 50 5.76 -3.82 -0.58
C GLY A 50 6.85 -3.74 0.50
N ASP A 51 6.65 -2.93 1.54
CA ASP A 51 7.63 -2.76 2.64
C ASP A 51 7.97 -4.11 3.32
N TRP A 52 7.01 -5.04 3.37
CA TRP A 52 7.20 -6.42 3.83
C TRP A 52 8.35 -7.17 3.11
N SER A 53 8.68 -6.81 1.86
CA SER A 53 9.80 -7.43 1.13
C SER A 53 11.17 -7.04 1.67
N ASN A 54 11.27 -5.91 2.37
CA ASN A 54 12.47 -5.47 3.07
C ASN A 54 12.48 -5.93 4.54
N GLU A 55 11.30 -6.14 5.14
CA GLU A 55 11.15 -6.46 6.57
C GLU A 55 11.07 -7.98 6.85
N ALA A 56 10.69 -8.81 5.88
CA ALA A 56 10.56 -10.25 6.03
C ALA A 56 11.81 -11.03 5.58
N ASP A 57 11.89 -12.29 6.01
CA ASP A 57 12.91 -13.26 5.57
C ASP A 57 12.93 -13.36 4.03
N GLN A 58 14.11 -13.27 3.42
CA GLN A 58 14.26 -13.21 1.96
C GLN A 58 13.84 -14.51 1.25
N ALA A 59 13.92 -15.66 1.92
CA ALA A 59 13.40 -16.93 1.39
C ALA A 59 11.86 -16.91 1.34
N LEU A 60 11.22 -16.31 2.35
CA LEU A 60 9.78 -16.10 2.38
C LEU A 60 9.34 -15.08 1.31
N VAL A 61 10.06 -13.97 1.16
CA VAL A 61 9.81 -12.95 0.12
C VAL A 61 9.89 -13.54 -1.27
N THR A 62 10.91 -14.36 -1.55
CA THR A 62 11.07 -15.03 -2.85
C THR A 62 9.91 -15.97 -3.14
N THR A 63 9.40 -16.66 -2.12
CA THR A 63 8.30 -17.62 -2.25
C THR A 63 6.95 -16.93 -2.47
N LEU A 64 6.69 -15.80 -1.80
CA LEU A 64 5.41 -15.08 -1.87
C LEU A 64 5.34 -14.09 -3.02
N ARG A 65 6.46 -13.77 -3.68
CA ARG A 65 6.49 -12.81 -4.80
C ARG A 65 5.78 -13.40 -6.01
N LEU A 66 4.65 -12.79 -6.37
CA LEU A 66 3.98 -13.02 -7.64
C LEU A 66 4.46 -11.96 -8.65
N LYS A 67 5.07 -12.40 -9.75
CA LYS A 67 5.38 -11.52 -10.88
C LYS A 67 4.11 -11.27 -11.67
N GLY A 68 3.69 -10.02 -11.74
CA GLY A 68 2.54 -9.63 -12.55
C GLY A 68 2.95 -9.33 -14.00
N ALA A 69 1.96 -9.05 -14.83
CA ALA A 69 2.17 -8.68 -16.23
C ALA A 69 1.92 -7.18 -16.45
N TRP A 70 2.78 -6.56 -17.25
CA TRP A 70 2.59 -5.20 -17.75
C TRP A 70 1.56 -5.19 -18.87
N THR A 71 0.28 -5.09 -18.52
CA THR A 71 -0.83 -4.94 -19.49
C THR A 71 -1.13 -3.46 -19.73
N THR A 72 -1.70 -3.12 -20.88
CA THR A 72 -2.17 -1.74 -21.17
C THR A 72 -3.16 -1.26 -20.11
N GLU A 73 -4.04 -2.15 -19.63
CA GLU A 73 -5.00 -1.83 -18.57
C GLU A 73 -4.28 -1.51 -17.25
N PHE A 74 -3.29 -2.32 -16.85
CA PHE A 74 -2.49 -2.06 -15.65
C PHE A 74 -1.78 -0.71 -15.70
N VAL A 75 -1.09 -0.41 -16.81
CA VAL A 75 -0.39 0.86 -17.00
C VAL A 75 -1.37 2.05 -16.95
N GLY A 76 -2.55 1.89 -17.57
CA GLY A 76 -3.64 2.87 -17.49
C GLY A 76 -4.13 3.12 -16.07
N GLN A 77 -4.38 2.05 -15.30
CA GLN A 77 -4.82 2.12 -13.90
C GLN A 77 -3.77 2.77 -12.99
N VAL A 78 -2.49 2.43 -13.17
CA VAL A 78 -1.37 3.04 -12.44
C VAL A 78 -1.29 4.53 -12.72
N THR A 79 -1.39 4.92 -13.99
CA THR A 79 -1.36 6.32 -14.43
C THR A 79 -2.52 7.12 -13.84
N GLU A 80 -3.74 6.58 -13.94
CA GLU A 80 -4.93 7.19 -13.37
C GLU A 80 -4.83 7.33 -11.83
N THR A 81 -4.29 6.32 -11.16
CA THR A 81 -4.04 6.33 -9.71
C THR A 81 -3.11 7.48 -9.32
N ILE A 82 -1.99 7.65 -10.02
CA ILE A 82 -1.06 8.75 -9.76
C ILE A 82 -1.77 10.08 -9.99
N GLN A 83 -2.55 10.22 -11.07
CA GLN A 83 -3.27 11.46 -11.37
C GLN A 83 -4.37 11.80 -10.34
N ARG A 84 -5.02 10.79 -9.75
CA ARG A 84 -6.10 10.98 -8.77
C ARG A 84 -5.63 11.02 -7.32
N ARG A 85 -4.32 10.93 -7.08
CA ARG A 85 -3.71 10.90 -5.74
C ARG A 85 -4.30 11.94 -4.79
N GLN A 86 -4.59 11.48 -3.58
CA GLN A 86 -5.17 12.26 -2.48
C GLN A 86 -4.14 12.58 -1.40
N LEU A 87 -2.90 12.13 -1.60
CA LEU A 87 -1.73 12.49 -0.82
C LEU A 87 -0.50 12.61 -1.71
N PRO A 88 0.58 13.23 -1.21
CA PRO A 88 1.85 13.14 -1.87
C PRO A 88 2.29 11.69 -2.02
N LEU A 89 2.82 11.35 -3.20
CA LEU A 89 3.25 10.00 -3.54
C LEU A 89 4.78 9.92 -3.69
N LEU A 90 5.36 8.86 -3.13
CA LEU A 90 6.63 8.31 -3.61
C LEU A 90 6.30 7.17 -4.57
N VAL A 91 6.64 7.32 -5.85
CA VAL A 91 6.28 6.38 -6.92
C VAL A 91 7.47 5.49 -7.26
N ASP A 92 7.25 4.18 -7.22
CA ASP A 92 8.24 3.15 -7.57
C ASP A 92 7.77 2.36 -8.79
N THR A 93 8.42 2.57 -9.94
CA THR A 93 8.07 1.91 -11.21
C THR A 93 8.90 0.65 -11.48
N GLY A 94 9.71 0.20 -10.51
CA GLY A 94 10.67 -0.88 -10.73
C GLY A 94 11.90 -0.44 -11.53
N GLY A 95 12.64 -1.41 -12.05
CA GLY A 95 13.99 -1.17 -12.60
C GLY A 95 14.08 -0.78 -14.07
N ARG A 96 13.16 -1.24 -14.91
CA ARG A 96 13.33 -1.18 -16.37
C ARG A 96 12.05 -0.66 -17.01
N LEU A 97 12.08 0.60 -17.46
CA LEU A 97 10.96 1.22 -18.14
C LEU A 97 10.98 0.86 -19.62
N THR A 98 9.86 0.40 -20.15
CA THR A 98 9.64 0.29 -21.60
C THR A 98 8.97 1.56 -22.14
N PRO A 99 9.03 1.85 -23.45
CA PRO A 99 8.34 3.00 -24.04
C PRO A 99 6.83 3.04 -23.71
N GLU A 100 6.18 1.88 -23.62
CA GLU A 100 4.76 1.76 -23.29
C GLU A 100 4.45 2.16 -21.83
N GLN A 101 5.46 2.14 -20.95
CA GLN A 101 5.32 2.49 -19.53
C GLN A 101 5.60 3.97 -19.27
N GLU A 102 6.01 4.75 -20.27
CA GLU A 102 6.40 6.15 -20.14
C GLU A 102 5.28 7.06 -19.61
N MET A 103 4.02 6.68 -19.84
CA MET A 103 2.87 7.38 -19.27
C MET A 103 2.85 7.40 -17.74
N ILE A 104 3.57 6.49 -17.08
CA ILE A 104 3.68 6.45 -15.61
C ILE A 104 4.60 7.58 -15.11
N PRO A 105 5.86 7.72 -15.58
CA PRO A 105 6.66 8.92 -15.33
C PRO A 105 5.93 10.23 -15.69
N ALA A 106 5.21 10.26 -16.82
CA ALA A 106 4.45 11.44 -17.26
C ALA A 106 3.35 11.89 -16.27
N ALA A 107 2.85 10.97 -15.44
CA ALA A 107 1.89 11.29 -14.39
C ALA A 107 2.54 11.88 -13.12
N CYS A 108 3.86 11.78 -12.99
CA CYS A 108 4.60 12.29 -11.85
C CYS A 108 4.94 13.77 -12.02
N THR A 109 5.14 14.46 -10.90
CA THR A 109 5.47 15.90 -10.87
C THR A 109 6.97 16.16 -10.70
N HIS A 110 7.61 15.32 -9.89
CA HIS A 110 9.01 15.45 -9.52
C HIS A 110 9.70 14.10 -9.61
N ALA A 111 11.03 14.09 -9.57
CA ALA A 111 11.82 12.88 -9.50
C ALA A 111 13.05 13.02 -8.60
N ILE A 112 13.44 11.91 -7.98
CA ILE A 112 14.77 11.68 -7.41
C ILE A 112 15.43 10.63 -8.29
N LEU A 113 16.54 11.00 -8.94
CA LEU A 113 17.32 10.13 -9.80
C LEU A 113 18.41 9.43 -8.97
N LEU A 114 18.42 8.10 -8.97
CA LEU A 114 19.37 7.27 -8.23
C LEU A 114 20.13 6.33 -9.18
N ILE A 115 21.43 6.56 -9.37
CA ILE A 115 22.26 5.81 -10.34
C ILE A 115 23.46 5.19 -9.63
N ALA A 116 23.67 3.89 -9.84
CA ALA A 116 24.76 3.14 -9.21
C ALA A 116 26.09 3.20 -9.98
N ASP A 117 27.20 3.04 -9.24
CA ASP A 117 28.56 2.93 -9.78
C ASP A 117 29.10 1.50 -9.83
N PRO A 118 29.63 1.06 -10.98
CA PRO A 118 28.98 1.24 -12.28
C PRO A 118 27.58 0.59 -12.27
N PRO A 119 26.64 1.00 -13.15
CA PRO A 119 25.31 0.41 -13.14
C PRO A 119 25.40 -1.07 -13.51
N THR A 120 24.83 -1.93 -12.66
CA THR A 120 24.86 -3.39 -12.84
C THR A 120 24.07 -3.82 -14.07
N GLN A 121 22.97 -3.12 -14.35
CA GLN A 121 22.11 -3.27 -15.53
C GLN A 121 21.52 -1.89 -15.87
N SER A 122 21.26 -1.65 -17.16
CA SER A 122 20.61 -0.41 -17.61
C SER A 122 19.08 -0.53 -17.62
N ALA A 123 18.38 0.57 -17.33
CA ALA A 123 16.95 0.66 -17.53
C ALA A 123 16.55 0.57 -19.02
N PHE A 124 17.45 0.87 -19.96
CA PHE A 124 17.10 1.18 -21.35
C PHE A 124 17.51 0.13 -22.39
N GLY A 125 18.09 -1.01 -22.03
CA GLY A 125 18.42 -2.03 -23.04
C GLY A 125 19.76 -2.72 -22.87
N ALA A 126 20.80 -1.93 -22.64
CA ALA A 126 22.20 -2.36 -22.71
C ALA A 126 23.01 -1.73 -21.58
N ALA A 127 23.98 -2.44 -21.01
CA ALA A 127 24.86 -1.88 -19.97
C ALA A 127 25.55 -0.61 -20.50
N GLY A 128 25.32 0.52 -19.82
CA GLY A 128 25.90 1.82 -20.13
C GLY A 128 26.86 2.28 -19.04
N SER A 129 27.62 3.34 -19.31
CA SER A 129 28.35 4.05 -18.25
C SER A 129 27.39 4.80 -17.31
N TYR A 130 27.88 5.19 -16.13
CA TYR A 130 27.15 6.08 -15.21
C TYR A 130 26.61 7.32 -15.94
N GLU A 131 27.44 7.97 -16.76
CA GLU A 131 27.08 9.19 -17.49
C GLU A 131 26.03 8.95 -18.58
N GLN A 132 26.09 7.82 -19.27
CA GLN A 132 25.12 7.45 -20.30
C GLN A 132 23.74 7.18 -19.69
N GLU A 133 23.69 6.35 -18.64
CA GLU A 133 22.44 6.04 -17.93
C GLU A 133 21.83 7.32 -17.34
N ARG A 134 22.68 8.19 -16.77
CA ARG A 134 22.29 9.50 -16.26
C ARG A 134 21.67 10.37 -17.33
N ALA A 135 22.30 10.49 -18.49
CA ALA A 135 21.79 11.29 -19.59
C ALA A 135 20.42 10.78 -20.09
N GLN A 136 20.25 9.47 -20.22
CA GLN A 136 19.00 8.85 -20.68
C GLN A 136 17.84 9.09 -19.71
N TRP A 137 18.07 8.97 -18.40
CA TRP A 137 17.05 9.30 -17.41
C TRP A 137 16.70 10.79 -17.40
N HIS A 138 17.68 11.69 -17.54
CA HIS A 138 17.42 13.12 -17.66
C HIS A 138 16.57 13.44 -18.90
N GLU A 139 16.87 12.83 -20.05
CA GLU A 139 16.08 13.00 -21.28
C GLU A 139 14.63 12.53 -21.08
N LEU A 140 14.43 11.34 -20.48
CA LEU A 140 13.12 10.80 -20.16
C LEU A 140 12.33 11.74 -19.23
N LEU A 141 12.96 12.26 -18.18
CA LEU A 141 12.28 13.14 -17.22
C LEU A 141 11.98 14.51 -17.82
N ALA A 142 12.91 15.07 -18.60
CA ALA A 142 12.75 16.36 -19.25
C ALA A 142 11.61 16.35 -20.29
N ARG A 143 11.54 15.32 -21.15
CA ARG A 143 10.49 15.21 -22.17
C ARG A 143 9.10 14.96 -21.58
N ASN A 144 9.04 14.46 -20.35
CA ASN A 144 7.80 14.28 -19.58
C ASN A 144 7.52 15.43 -18.59
N HIS A 145 8.30 16.52 -18.64
CA HIS A 145 8.16 17.69 -17.78
C HIS A 145 8.21 17.38 -16.26
N VAL A 146 8.97 16.36 -15.89
CA VAL A 146 9.14 15.94 -14.48
C VAL A 146 10.34 16.67 -13.87
N THR A 147 10.11 17.42 -12.80
CA THR A 147 11.17 18.23 -12.17
C THR A 147 12.09 17.36 -11.31
N VAL A 148 13.38 17.32 -11.63
CA VAL A 148 14.37 16.61 -10.80
C VAL A 148 14.65 17.43 -9.55
N ILE A 149 14.39 16.87 -8.37
CA ILE A 149 14.65 17.48 -7.06
C ILE A 149 15.84 16.86 -6.33
N GLY A 150 16.26 15.67 -6.76
CA GLY A 150 17.44 14.98 -6.25
C GLY A 150 18.15 14.18 -7.33
N GLU A 151 19.48 14.21 -7.31
CA GLU A 151 20.34 13.40 -8.17
C GLU A 151 21.43 12.75 -7.31
N ILE A 152 21.27 11.46 -7.06
CA ILE A 152 22.09 10.71 -6.11
C ILE A 152 22.88 9.62 -6.83
N ARG A 153 24.17 9.57 -6.53
CA ARG A 153 25.05 8.47 -6.88
C ARG A 153 24.99 7.40 -5.80
N SER A 154 24.54 6.20 -6.16
CA SER A 154 24.48 5.03 -5.27
C SER A 154 25.81 4.30 -5.30
N ARG A 155 26.43 4.09 -4.14
CA ARG A 155 27.72 3.41 -4.01
C ARG A 155 27.60 2.23 -3.03
N LEU A 156 28.30 1.14 -3.31
CA LEU A 156 28.37 -0.01 -2.40
C LEU A 156 29.25 0.23 -1.16
N GLY A 157 29.98 1.34 -1.11
CA GLY A 157 30.83 1.70 0.02
C GLY A 157 31.46 3.08 -0.16
N GLY A 158 32.26 3.50 0.82
CA GLY A 158 32.84 4.83 0.88
C GLY A 158 32.14 5.70 1.93
N GLN A 159 32.19 7.02 1.76
CA GLN A 159 31.48 7.97 2.62
C GLN A 159 30.31 8.59 1.86
N ASP A 160 29.21 8.83 2.58
CA ASP A 160 28.11 9.66 2.09
C ASP A 160 28.62 11.10 1.86
N GLU A 161 28.15 11.71 0.77
CA GLU A 161 28.65 13.01 0.33
C GLU A 161 27.47 13.87 -0.10
N LEU A 162 27.40 15.12 0.38
CA LEU A 162 26.49 16.14 -0.14
C LEU A 162 27.31 17.13 -0.97
N SER A 163 27.09 17.16 -2.28
CA SER A 163 27.78 18.07 -3.21
C SER A 163 26.98 19.36 -3.44
N SER A 164 25.64 19.29 -3.46
CA SER A 164 24.77 20.47 -3.52
C SER A 164 23.44 20.21 -2.84
N SER A 165 22.86 21.25 -2.22
CA SER A 165 21.50 21.24 -1.66
C SER A 165 20.49 22.03 -2.50
N TYR A 166 20.95 22.83 -3.47
CA TYR A 166 20.12 23.70 -4.31
C TYR A 166 20.74 23.91 -5.72
N PRO A 167 19.93 24.00 -6.80
CA PRO A 167 18.47 23.81 -6.84
C PRO A 167 18.04 22.34 -6.66
N VAL A 168 18.91 21.42 -7.07
CA VAL A 168 18.77 19.97 -6.96
C VAL A 168 19.67 19.48 -5.83
N VAL A 169 19.17 18.56 -5.00
CA VAL A 169 20.00 17.87 -3.99
C VAL A 169 20.89 16.86 -4.71
N SER A 170 22.21 17.05 -4.68
CA SER A 170 23.15 16.15 -5.34
C SER A 170 24.25 15.66 -4.42
N GLY A 171 24.72 14.44 -4.67
CA GLY A 171 25.73 13.80 -3.84
C GLY A 171 25.78 12.29 -4.01
N ALA A 172 26.35 11.60 -3.02
CA ALA A 172 26.42 10.14 -2.99
C ALA A 172 25.79 9.59 -1.70
N ILE A 173 25.06 8.49 -1.84
CA ILE A 173 24.59 7.67 -0.72
C ILE A 173 25.20 6.28 -0.86
N THR A 174 25.71 5.77 0.25
CA THR A 174 26.37 4.47 0.34
C THR A 174 25.46 3.41 0.96
N ASN A 175 25.77 2.13 0.69
CA ASN A 175 25.18 0.97 1.35
C ASN A 175 23.63 0.89 1.26
N LEU A 176 23.07 1.21 0.09
CA LEU A 176 21.65 1.01 -0.20
C LEU A 176 21.30 -0.47 -0.45
N GLU A 177 21.64 -1.31 0.52
CA GLU A 177 21.43 -2.76 0.54
C GLU A 177 20.24 -3.14 1.43
N ARG A 178 19.58 -4.27 1.12
CA ARG A 178 18.43 -4.73 1.91
C ARG A 178 18.84 -4.99 3.37
N GLY A 179 17.95 -4.64 4.30
CA GLY A 179 18.22 -4.70 5.73
C GLY A 179 19.00 -3.50 6.29
N GLN A 180 19.48 -2.59 5.44
CA GLN A 180 20.12 -1.35 5.87
C GLN A 180 19.16 -0.14 5.75
N THR A 181 19.47 0.93 6.48
CA THR A 181 18.78 2.22 6.39
C THR A 181 19.75 3.27 5.88
N ALA A 182 19.33 4.04 4.89
CA ALA A 182 20.11 5.13 4.34
C ALA A 182 20.32 6.23 5.41
N THR A 183 21.53 6.81 5.44
CA THR A 183 21.89 7.90 6.35
C THR A 183 22.76 8.92 5.63
N GLY A 184 23.32 9.88 6.36
CA GLY A 184 24.25 10.87 5.81
C GLY A 184 23.59 12.15 5.30
N ALA A 185 24.44 13.14 4.98
CA ALA A 185 23.99 14.51 4.68
C ALA A 185 23.10 14.60 3.44
N ALA A 186 23.43 13.87 2.37
CA ALA A 186 22.62 13.82 1.15
C ALA A 186 21.22 13.24 1.43
N PHE A 187 21.14 12.15 2.19
CA PHE A 187 19.88 11.54 2.58
C PHE A 187 19.00 12.49 3.40
N PHE A 188 19.52 13.07 4.48
CA PHE A 188 18.72 13.98 5.33
C PHE A 188 18.31 15.27 4.60
N THR A 189 19.11 15.73 3.63
CA THR A 189 18.74 16.85 2.76
C THR A 189 17.58 16.47 1.83
N LEU A 190 17.55 15.25 1.28
CA LEU A 190 16.40 14.75 0.52
C LEU A 190 15.15 14.64 1.39
N VAL A 191 15.25 14.11 2.60
CA VAL A 191 14.12 14.03 3.55
C VAL A 191 13.56 15.43 3.79
N SER A 192 14.41 16.41 4.07
CA SER A 192 14.00 17.80 4.30
C SER A 192 13.33 18.41 3.07
N ARG A 193 13.85 18.15 1.86
CA ARG A 193 13.25 18.62 0.61
C ARG A 193 11.87 18.02 0.37
N LEU A 194 11.70 16.73 0.64
CA LEU A 194 10.41 16.04 0.52
C LEU A 194 9.41 16.52 1.56
N ALA A 195 9.83 16.71 2.82
CA ALA A 195 8.98 17.24 3.88
C ALA A 195 8.43 18.63 3.52
N GLN A 196 9.28 19.53 3.00
CA GLN A 196 8.85 20.84 2.51
C GLN A 196 7.88 20.72 1.33
N LEU A 197 8.18 19.83 0.39
CA LEU A 197 7.32 19.59 -0.78
C LEU A 197 5.94 19.03 -0.37
N PHE A 198 5.87 18.27 0.73
CA PHE A 198 4.67 17.55 1.17
C PHE A 198 3.87 18.29 2.27
N ALA A 199 4.29 19.51 2.64
CA ALA A 199 3.80 20.21 3.84
C ALA A 199 2.27 20.42 3.88
N ASP A 200 1.61 20.57 2.74
CA ASP A 200 0.17 20.87 2.67
C ASP A 200 -0.74 19.63 2.85
N ALA A 201 -0.17 18.42 2.93
CA ALA A 201 -0.94 17.18 2.91
C ALA A 201 -1.80 16.95 4.16
N GLU A 202 -1.26 17.21 5.35
CA GLU A 202 -1.99 17.00 6.61
C GLU A 202 -3.19 17.94 6.74
N ALA A 203 -3.00 19.22 6.39
CA ALA A 203 -4.06 20.22 6.46
C ALA A 203 -5.25 19.84 5.57
N ALA A 204 -4.99 19.23 4.41
CA ALA A 204 -6.05 18.76 3.51
C ALA A 204 -6.81 17.53 4.04
N LEU A 205 -6.14 16.61 4.74
CA LEU A 205 -6.79 15.47 5.41
C LEU A 205 -7.69 15.94 6.55
N ALA A 206 -7.17 16.84 7.39
CA ALA A 206 -7.87 17.40 8.54
C ALA A 206 -9.11 18.23 8.13
N ALA A 207 -9.11 18.80 6.93
CA ALA A 207 -10.25 19.58 6.41
C ALA A 207 -11.47 18.73 6.00
N SER A 208 -11.39 17.39 6.10
CA SER A 208 -12.52 16.51 5.76
C SER A 208 -13.71 16.70 6.71
N ARG A 209 -14.93 16.77 6.16
CA ARG A 209 -16.18 16.94 6.94
C ARG A 209 -16.77 15.62 7.44
N LEU A 210 -15.92 14.66 7.77
CA LEU A 210 -16.35 13.34 8.23
C LEU A 210 -16.70 13.34 9.72
N PRO A 211 -17.52 12.38 10.21
CA PRO A 211 -18.08 12.46 11.56
C PRO A 211 -17.03 12.37 12.66
N LEU A 212 -16.33 11.23 12.75
CA LEU A 212 -15.26 10.96 13.70
C LEU A 212 -14.11 10.34 12.91
N VAL A 213 -13.06 11.12 12.68
CA VAL A 213 -11.82 10.64 12.07
C VAL A 213 -10.95 10.03 13.16
N LEU A 214 -10.61 8.77 12.96
CA LEU A 214 -9.74 7.97 13.81
C LEU A 214 -8.36 7.90 13.15
N GLU A 215 -7.40 8.60 13.74
CA GLU A 215 -5.99 8.52 13.38
C GLU A 215 -5.34 7.33 14.07
N LEU A 216 -5.00 6.29 13.31
CA LEU A 216 -4.49 5.05 13.91
C LEU A 216 -3.18 5.25 14.67
N SER A 217 -2.32 6.18 14.28
CA SER A 217 -1.10 6.50 15.02
C SER A 217 -1.40 7.10 16.39
N GLU A 218 -2.33 8.05 16.48
CA GLU A 218 -2.72 8.65 17.75
C GLU A 218 -3.36 7.62 18.70
N LEU A 219 -4.21 6.74 18.15
CA LEU A 219 -4.82 5.66 18.92
C LEU A 219 -3.79 4.65 19.42
N GLN A 220 -2.77 4.36 18.61
CA GLN A 220 -1.69 3.48 19.02
C GLN A 220 -0.85 4.09 20.14
N ASP A 221 -0.53 5.39 20.05
CA ASP A 221 0.20 6.13 21.09
C ASP A 221 -0.59 6.15 22.41
N GLN A 222 -1.91 6.37 22.35
CA GLN A 222 -2.80 6.33 23.52
C GLN A 222 -2.83 4.95 24.19
N LEU A 223 -2.65 3.88 23.43
CA LEU A 223 -2.59 2.51 23.93
C LEU A 223 -1.18 2.10 24.42
N GLY A 224 -0.23 3.05 24.47
CA GLY A 224 1.15 2.79 24.88
C GLY A 224 1.94 1.94 23.87
N GLY A 225 1.55 1.98 22.60
CA GLY A 225 2.16 1.17 21.54
C GLY A 225 3.57 1.59 21.16
N THR A 226 4.31 0.67 20.55
CA THR A 226 5.69 0.87 20.07
C THR A 226 5.77 1.10 18.55
N GLY A 227 4.67 1.52 17.92
CA GLY A 227 4.54 1.64 16.46
C GLY A 227 4.06 0.36 15.75
N THR A 228 3.96 -0.77 16.45
CA THR A 228 3.42 -2.03 15.93
C THR A 228 2.10 -2.40 16.62
N TRP A 229 1.12 -2.86 15.83
CA TRP A 229 -0.18 -3.31 16.32
C TRP A 229 -0.13 -4.79 16.70
N HIS A 230 -0.66 -5.12 17.87
CA HIS A 230 -0.80 -6.49 18.38
C HIS A 230 -2.28 -6.86 18.56
N PRO A 231 -2.70 -8.10 18.24
CA PRO A 231 -4.12 -8.50 18.34
C PRO A 231 -4.74 -8.27 19.72
N GLU A 232 -3.95 -8.44 20.78
CA GLU A 232 -4.35 -8.23 22.19
C GLU A 232 -4.77 -6.78 22.50
N GLN A 233 -4.38 -5.82 21.66
CA GLN A 233 -4.74 -4.41 21.82
C GLN A 233 -6.16 -4.11 21.31
N ILE A 234 -6.76 -4.99 20.50
CA ILE A 234 -8.08 -4.74 19.90
C ILE A 234 -9.18 -4.52 20.94
N PRO A 235 -9.33 -5.35 22.00
CA PRO A 235 -10.36 -5.10 23.01
C PRO A 235 -10.25 -3.72 23.66
N ALA A 236 -9.03 -3.29 24.00
CA ALA A 236 -8.78 -1.97 24.59
C ALA A 236 -9.09 -0.83 23.60
N LEU A 237 -8.69 -0.99 22.33
CA LEU A 237 -9.04 -0.06 21.25
C LEU A 237 -10.55 0.08 21.08
N LEU A 238 -11.29 -1.03 21.02
CA LEU A 238 -12.73 -0.98 20.82
C LEU A 238 -13.47 -0.41 22.05
N HIS A 239 -12.94 -0.61 23.26
CA HIS A 239 -13.51 -0.03 24.47
C HIS A 239 -13.41 1.51 24.52
N SER A 240 -12.41 2.11 23.87
CA SER A 240 -12.27 3.57 23.82
C SER A 240 -13.23 4.24 22.81
N ILE A 241 -13.95 3.45 22.01
CA ILE A 241 -14.83 3.93 20.93
C ILE A 241 -16.26 3.48 21.19
N SER A 242 -17.24 4.38 21.05
CA SER A 242 -18.64 4.00 21.20
C SER A 242 -19.08 3.01 20.09
N PRO A 243 -19.67 1.86 20.42
CA PRO A 243 -20.14 0.90 19.42
C PRO A 243 -21.27 1.49 18.56
N GLY A 244 -21.37 1.03 17.31
CA GLY A 244 -22.42 1.45 16.37
C GLY A 244 -22.34 2.91 15.92
N ARG A 245 -21.23 3.61 16.20
CA ARG A 245 -21.01 4.98 15.74
C ARG A 245 -20.44 4.98 14.33
N ALA A 246 -20.81 5.96 13.51
CA ALA A 246 -20.19 6.16 12.20
C ALA A 246 -18.73 6.62 12.34
N LEU A 247 -17.80 5.98 11.63
CA LEU A 247 -16.35 6.17 11.79
C LEU A 247 -15.68 6.47 10.44
N ALA A 248 -14.65 7.31 10.46
CA ALA A 248 -13.70 7.47 9.38
C ALA A 248 -12.33 7.01 9.89
N ILE A 249 -11.66 6.08 9.18
CA ILE A 249 -10.41 5.47 9.62
C ILE A 249 -9.29 5.91 8.68
N TYR A 250 -8.23 6.50 9.24
CA TYR A 250 -7.02 6.89 8.51
C TYR A 250 -5.76 6.58 9.31
N GLY A 251 -4.63 6.53 8.61
CA GLY A 251 -3.34 6.20 9.18
C GLY A 251 -2.94 4.74 8.98
N ARG A 252 -1.84 4.35 9.61
CA ARG A 252 -1.22 3.04 9.40
C ARG A 252 -1.75 2.03 10.39
N GLY A 253 -2.17 0.89 9.86
CA GLY A 253 -2.55 -0.27 10.66
C GLY A 253 -2.73 -1.50 9.77
N PRO A 254 -2.65 -2.70 10.36
CA PRO A 254 -2.94 -3.93 9.65
C PRO A 254 -4.44 -4.04 9.31
N ASN A 255 -4.76 -4.90 8.35
CA ASN A 255 -6.13 -5.08 7.85
C ASN A 255 -7.14 -5.38 8.98
N TRP A 256 -6.73 -6.09 10.02
CA TRP A 256 -7.57 -6.49 11.15
C TRP A 256 -7.89 -5.37 12.12
N VAL A 257 -7.06 -4.32 12.23
CA VAL A 257 -7.44 -3.09 12.97
C VAL A 257 -8.56 -2.38 12.23
N TYR A 258 -8.39 -2.17 10.92
CA TYR A 258 -9.43 -1.60 10.06
C TYR A 258 -10.72 -2.43 10.10
N GLY A 259 -10.60 -3.76 10.01
CA GLY A 259 -11.71 -4.69 10.09
C GLY A 259 -12.45 -4.63 11.44
N ALA A 260 -11.72 -4.66 12.56
CA ALA A 260 -12.31 -4.60 13.89
C ALA A 260 -13.07 -3.28 14.14
N LEU A 261 -12.47 -2.14 13.78
CA LEU A 261 -13.15 -0.84 13.86
C LEU A 261 -14.39 -0.79 12.97
N ALA A 262 -14.28 -1.31 11.74
CA ALA A 262 -15.41 -1.34 10.82
C ALA A 262 -16.57 -2.23 11.30
N MET A 263 -16.26 -3.32 12.02
CA MET A 263 -17.24 -4.22 12.63
C MET A 263 -17.84 -3.63 13.91
N HIS A 264 -17.04 -2.93 14.71
CA HIS A 264 -17.51 -2.21 15.90
C HIS A 264 -18.49 -1.08 15.57
N ALA A 265 -18.31 -0.45 14.41
CA ALA A 265 -19.23 0.54 13.88
C ALA A 265 -20.50 -0.07 13.25
N TYR A 266 -20.52 -1.36 12.90
CA TYR A 266 -21.64 -1.98 12.19
C TYR A 266 -22.95 -1.91 13.01
N PRO A 267 -24.10 -1.53 12.42
CA PRO A 267 -24.35 -1.32 10.98
C PRO A 267 -24.09 0.11 10.48
N ALA A 268 -23.63 1.03 11.33
CA ALA A 268 -23.39 2.42 10.95
C ALA A 268 -22.33 2.55 9.83
N PRO A 269 -22.37 3.66 9.06
CA PRO A 269 -21.43 3.91 7.98
C PRO A 269 -19.97 3.98 8.45
N VAL A 270 -19.07 3.47 7.62
CA VAL A 270 -17.63 3.57 7.82
C VAL A 270 -16.99 4.11 6.55
N TRP A 271 -16.05 5.03 6.72
CA TRP A 271 -15.15 5.50 5.68
C TRP A 271 -13.74 5.05 6.01
N GLN A 272 -12.99 4.63 5.02
CA GLN A 272 -11.54 4.48 5.13
C GLN A 272 -10.88 5.44 4.15
N PHE A 273 -9.72 5.97 4.50
CA PHE A 273 -8.93 6.74 3.55
C PHE A 273 -8.01 5.82 2.76
N ASP A 274 -7.96 6.01 1.45
CA ASP A 274 -7.03 5.38 0.54
C ASP A 274 -6.28 6.48 -0.22
N ALA A 275 -4.95 6.39 -0.33
CA ALA A 275 -4.17 7.45 -0.96
C ALA A 275 -4.47 7.66 -2.45
N SER A 276 -5.06 6.67 -3.12
CA SER A 276 -5.46 6.72 -4.53
C SER A 276 -6.93 7.09 -4.74
N LEU A 277 -7.80 6.80 -3.77
CA LEU A 277 -9.25 6.97 -3.89
C LEU A 277 -9.84 8.03 -2.95
N GLY A 278 -9.09 8.44 -1.94
CA GLY A 278 -9.52 9.33 -0.87
C GLY A 278 -10.39 8.61 0.14
N TRP A 279 -11.33 9.35 0.74
CA TRP A 279 -12.31 8.79 1.65
C TRP A 279 -13.35 7.95 0.90
N ILE A 280 -13.34 6.64 1.14
CA ILE A 280 -14.23 5.68 0.51
C ILE A 280 -15.00 4.88 1.56
N SER A 281 -16.26 4.57 1.26
CA SER A 281 -17.02 3.59 2.03
C SER A 281 -16.81 2.19 1.45
N ALA A 282 -16.99 1.17 2.29
CA ALA A 282 -16.99 -0.22 1.85
C ALA A 282 -18.08 -0.43 0.77
N PRO A 283 -17.71 -0.81 -0.48
CA PRO A 283 -18.70 -1.01 -1.52
C PRO A 283 -19.57 -2.24 -1.25
N HIS A 284 -20.71 -2.31 -1.94
CA HIS A 284 -21.51 -3.53 -1.99
C HIS A 284 -21.09 -4.36 -3.21
N LEU A 285 -20.62 -5.58 -2.99
CA LEU A 285 -20.24 -6.54 -4.02
C LEU A 285 -21.42 -7.45 -4.40
N PRO A 286 -21.58 -7.85 -5.67
CA PRO A 286 -22.60 -8.81 -6.07
C PRO A 286 -22.41 -10.16 -5.38
N ILE A 287 -23.48 -10.76 -4.86
CA ILE A 287 -23.47 -12.14 -4.35
C ILE A 287 -24.03 -13.05 -5.44
N VAL A 288 -23.31 -14.12 -5.76
CA VAL A 288 -23.72 -15.11 -6.76
C VAL A 288 -23.72 -16.52 -6.18
N ALA A 289 -24.64 -17.36 -6.64
CA ALA A 289 -24.68 -18.75 -6.22
C ALA A 289 -23.35 -19.46 -6.56
N PRO A 290 -22.80 -20.32 -5.67
CA PRO A 290 -21.52 -21.00 -5.90
C PRO A 290 -21.45 -21.79 -7.21
N THR A 291 -22.57 -22.35 -7.64
CA THR A 291 -22.71 -23.12 -8.89
C THR A 291 -22.51 -22.29 -10.16
N VAL A 292 -22.67 -20.97 -10.07
CA VAL A 292 -22.55 -20.02 -11.19
C VAL A 292 -21.28 -19.18 -11.08
N PHE A 293 -20.58 -19.26 -9.93
CA PHE A 293 -19.40 -18.48 -9.59
C PHE A 293 -18.26 -18.61 -10.61
N ALA A 294 -17.97 -19.83 -11.06
CA ALA A 294 -16.88 -20.14 -11.99
C ALA A 294 -17.01 -19.49 -13.39
N SER A 295 -18.17 -18.93 -13.74
CA SER A 295 -18.42 -18.29 -15.05
C SER A 295 -18.61 -16.77 -15.01
N HIS A 296 -18.51 -16.13 -13.83
CA HIS A 296 -18.93 -14.74 -13.62
C HIS A 296 -17.85 -13.77 -13.12
N THR A 297 -16.59 -14.21 -12.93
CA THR A 297 -15.48 -13.29 -12.64
C THR A 297 -15.13 -12.49 -13.89
N LYS A 298 -15.36 -11.17 -13.86
CA LYS A 298 -15.26 -10.32 -15.06
C LYS A 298 -14.16 -9.27 -14.99
N GLN A 299 -13.65 -8.93 -13.82
CA GLN A 299 -12.50 -8.02 -13.72
C GLN A 299 -11.19 -8.80 -13.90
N PRO A 300 -10.29 -8.36 -14.80
CA PRO A 300 -8.97 -8.96 -14.93
C PRO A 300 -8.22 -9.00 -13.61
N GLY A 301 -7.70 -10.17 -13.28
CA GLY A 301 -6.95 -10.43 -12.06
C GLY A 301 -7.79 -10.83 -10.84
N TRP A 302 -9.12 -10.66 -10.86
CA TRP A 302 -9.98 -11.11 -9.76
C TRP A 302 -10.24 -12.62 -9.82
N ASP A 303 -9.81 -13.34 -8.77
CA ASP A 303 -10.16 -14.75 -8.53
C ASP A 303 -10.53 -14.90 -7.05
N VAL A 304 -11.51 -15.76 -6.78
CA VAL A 304 -11.95 -16.08 -5.43
C VAL A 304 -12.10 -17.58 -5.33
N ARG A 305 -11.52 -18.13 -4.27
CA ARG A 305 -11.69 -19.54 -3.92
C ARG A 305 -12.27 -19.61 -2.53
N PHE A 306 -13.13 -20.58 -2.30
CA PHE A 306 -13.61 -20.84 -0.96
C PHE A 306 -13.53 -22.33 -0.65
N ALA A 307 -13.23 -22.61 0.62
CA ALA A 307 -13.25 -23.94 1.20
C ALA A 307 -14.16 -23.91 2.42
N GLU A 308 -14.90 -24.98 2.64
CA GLU A 308 -15.86 -25.10 3.73
C GLU A 308 -15.52 -26.33 4.56
N ASP A 309 -15.32 -26.11 5.87
CA ASP A 309 -15.25 -27.15 6.88
C ASP A 309 -16.53 -27.11 7.75
N ASP A 310 -16.68 -28.04 8.70
CA ASP A 310 -17.87 -28.12 9.56
C ASP A 310 -18.15 -26.80 10.32
N ASP A 311 -17.12 -26.09 10.78
CA ASP A 311 -17.27 -24.92 11.64
C ASP A 311 -17.05 -23.56 10.95
N LYS A 312 -16.34 -23.54 9.82
CA LYS A 312 -15.85 -22.32 9.19
C LYS A 312 -15.81 -22.40 7.67
N ILE A 313 -15.77 -21.23 7.06
CA ILE A 313 -15.56 -21.01 5.64
C ILE A 313 -14.28 -20.20 5.51
N VAL A 314 -13.39 -20.64 4.64
CA VAL A 314 -12.19 -19.91 4.24
C VAL A 314 -12.46 -19.30 2.88
N LEU A 315 -12.35 -17.97 2.78
CA LEU A 315 -12.53 -17.21 1.55
C LEU A 315 -11.19 -16.59 1.13
N ASN A 316 -10.56 -17.18 0.12
CA ASN A 316 -9.28 -16.74 -0.44
C ASN A 316 -9.52 -15.81 -1.63
N LEU A 317 -9.01 -14.59 -1.54
CA LEU A 317 -9.17 -13.53 -2.53
C LEU A 317 -7.85 -13.28 -3.27
N TYR A 318 -7.87 -13.26 -4.60
CA TYR A 318 -6.69 -13.06 -5.44
C TYR A 318 -6.88 -11.91 -6.43
N ARG A 319 -5.78 -11.17 -6.70
CA ARG A 319 -5.75 -10.05 -7.66
C ARG A 319 -4.77 -10.24 -8.84
N HIS A 320 -4.10 -11.38 -8.93
CA HIS A 320 -3.10 -11.77 -9.96
C HIS A 320 -2.22 -10.61 -10.52
N GLY A 321 -1.68 -9.77 -9.64
CA GLY A 321 -0.80 -8.65 -10.02
C GLY A 321 -1.50 -7.46 -10.70
N GLN A 322 -2.83 -7.39 -10.68
CA GLN A 322 -3.63 -6.27 -11.18
C GLN A 322 -4.07 -5.33 -10.04
N ILE A 323 -4.45 -4.10 -10.41
CA ILE A 323 -5.14 -3.16 -9.52
C ILE A 323 -6.65 -3.39 -9.71
N LEU A 324 -7.35 -3.67 -8.62
CA LEU A 324 -8.81 -3.78 -8.63
C LEU A 324 -9.42 -2.37 -8.62
N ASP A 325 -10.42 -2.16 -9.47
CA ASP A 325 -11.07 -0.86 -9.65
C ASP A 325 -12.38 -0.83 -8.86
N ILE A 326 -12.43 -0.03 -7.81
CA ILE A 326 -13.62 0.13 -6.95
C ILE A 326 -14.86 0.62 -7.72
N ARG A 327 -14.69 1.22 -8.90
CA ARG A 327 -15.82 1.67 -9.75
C ARG A 327 -16.42 0.52 -10.56
N LYS A 328 -15.73 -0.62 -10.66
CA LYS A 328 -16.16 -1.83 -11.36
C LYS A 328 -16.59 -2.93 -10.38
N VAL A 329 -17.14 -2.57 -9.21
CA VAL A 329 -17.57 -3.54 -8.17
C VAL A 329 -18.56 -4.60 -8.66
N ASP A 330 -19.37 -4.29 -9.67
CA ASP A 330 -20.25 -5.27 -10.33
C ASP A 330 -19.50 -6.44 -10.99
N GLN A 331 -18.18 -6.31 -11.18
CA GLN A 331 -17.29 -7.31 -11.76
C GLN A 331 -16.50 -8.10 -10.71
N LEU A 332 -16.75 -7.84 -9.42
CA LEU A 332 -16.12 -8.46 -8.26
C LEU A 332 -17.12 -9.29 -7.45
N PRO A 333 -17.73 -10.34 -8.04
CA PRO A 333 -18.74 -11.12 -7.31
C PRO A 333 -18.11 -11.90 -6.15
N LEU A 334 -18.89 -12.09 -5.10
CA LEU A 334 -18.63 -13.00 -3.99
C LEU A 334 -19.53 -14.24 -4.09
N PRO A 335 -19.06 -15.42 -3.63
CA PRO A 335 -19.93 -16.58 -3.50
C PRO A 335 -20.95 -16.35 -2.38
N ASP A 336 -22.17 -16.86 -2.57
CA ASP A 336 -23.10 -17.04 -1.45
C ASP A 336 -22.55 -18.10 -0.50
N ILE A 337 -22.57 -17.83 0.81
CA ILE A 337 -21.94 -18.67 1.83
C ILE A 337 -22.97 -19.15 2.87
N PRO A 338 -22.85 -20.40 3.38
CA PRO A 338 -23.71 -20.90 4.45
C PRO A 338 -23.74 -20.00 5.70
N ARG A 339 -24.95 -19.78 6.22
CA ARG A 339 -25.16 -18.98 7.44
C ARG A 339 -24.80 -19.78 8.69
N GLY A 340 -24.39 -19.09 9.75
CA GLY A 340 -24.09 -19.68 11.04
C GLY A 340 -22.70 -20.32 11.15
N LYS A 341 -21.85 -20.23 10.13
CA LYS A 341 -20.43 -20.64 10.20
C LYS A 341 -19.52 -19.46 10.56
N GLY A 342 -18.29 -19.76 10.95
CA GLY A 342 -17.22 -18.77 10.99
C GLY A 342 -16.74 -18.41 9.58
N LEU A 343 -16.17 -17.22 9.40
CA LEU A 343 -15.57 -16.79 8.14
C LEU A 343 -14.13 -16.33 8.37
N LEU A 344 -13.19 -16.94 7.65
CA LEU A 344 -11.80 -16.50 7.57
C LEU A 344 -11.57 -15.92 6.17
N ILE A 345 -11.19 -14.65 6.09
CA ILE A 345 -10.89 -13.97 4.82
C ILE A 345 -9.37 -13.92 4.66
N SER A 346 -8.87 -14.43 3.53
CA SER A 346 -7.46 -14.44 3.18
C SER A 346 -7.20 -13.78 1.83
N GLY A 347 -5.97 -13.32 1.62
CA GLY A 347 -5.51 -12.79 0.34
C GLY A 347 -4.94 -11.37 0.42
N PRO A 348 -3.99 -11.01 -0.48
CA PRO A 348 -3.35 -9.69 -0.51
C PRO A 348 -4.25 -8.63 -1.15
N MET A 349 -5.34 -8.28 -0.47
CA MET A 349 -6.37 -7.37 -0.96
C MET A 349 -6.27 -5.95 -0.40
N PRO A 350 -6.69 -4.92 -1.18
CA PRO A 350 -6.90 -3.58 -0.63
C PRO A 350 -7.85 -3.61 0.57
N PHE A 351 -7.62 -2.73 1.54
CA PHE A 351 -8.41 -2.70 2.77
C PHE A 351 -9.92 -2.52 2.51
N TRP A 352 -10.29 -1.73 1.49
CA TRP A 352 -11.70 -1.49 1.17
C TRP A 352 -12.44 -2.77 0.78
N LEU A 353 -11.73 -3.72 0.18
CA LEU A 353 -12.31 -4.99 -0.24
C LEU A 353 -12.49 -5.94 0.95
N ASN A 354 -11.49 -6.02 1.83
CA ASN A 354 -11.60 -6.76 3.09
C ASN A 354 -12.77 -6.23 3.95
N LEU A 355 -12.93 -4.90 4.01
CA LEU A 355 -14.04 -4.26 4.72
C LEU A 355 -15.38 -4.55 4.06
N ALA A 356 -15.47 -4.51 2.73
CA ALA A 356 -16.70 -4.86 2.00
C ALA A 356 -17.15 -6.29 2.31
N VAL A 357 -16.24 -7.26 2.17
CA VAL A 357 -16.51 -8.68 2.43
C VAL A 357 -16.94 -8.90 3.88
N ALA A 358 -16.16 -8.40 4.85
CA ALA A 358 -16.48 -8.55 6.27
C ALA A 358 -17.85 -7.95 6.63
N ARG A 359 -18.16 -6.76 6.10
CA ARG A 359 -19.44 -6.09 6.37
C ARG A 359 -20.63 -6.78 5.70
N GLN A 360 -20.49 -7.29 4.49
CA GLN A 360 -21.57 -7.99 3.79
C GLN A 360 -21.94 -9.31 4.47
N PHE A 361 -20.97 -9.99 5.09
CA PHE A 361 -21.21 -11.25 5.80
C PHE A 361 -21.39 -11.10 7.32
N ALA A 362 -21.42 -9.87 7.85
CA ALA A 362 -21.48 -9.59 9.30
C ALA A 362 -22.63 -10.31 10.03
N ASP A 363 -23.81 -10.36 9.41
CA ASP A 363 -25.02 -10.98 9.99
C ASP A 363 -25.17 -12.47 9.62
N SER A 364 -24.39 -12.96 8.66
CA SER A 364 -24.44 -14.36 8.22
C SER A 364 -23.48 -15.24 9.01
N CYS A 365 -22.44 -14.69 9.62
CA CYS A 365 -21.37 -15.45 10.25
C CYS A 365 -21.36 -15.33 11.79
N ARG A 366 -21.02 -16.43 12.49
CA ARG A 366 -20.82 -16.47 13.96
C ARG A 366 -19.67 -15.58 14.39
N TRP A 367 -18.57 -15.65 13.64
CA TRP A 367 -17.38 -14.83 13.81
C TRP A 367 -16.74 -14.57 12.45
N ILE A 368 -15.95 -13.51 12.35
CA ILE A 368 -15.19 -13.15 11.16
C ILE A 368 -13.74 -12.88 11.57
N ALA A 369 -12.78 -13.46 10.84
CA ALA A 369 -11.35 -13.26 11.05
C ALA A 369 -10.66 -12.85 9.74
N LEU A 370 -9.64 -12.00 9.84
CA LEU A 370 -8.78 -11.60 8.72
C LEU A 370 -7.40 -12.23 8.86
N PHE A 371 -6.94 -12.91 7.81
CA PHE A 371 -5.60 -13.46 7.76
C PHE A 371 -4.53 -12.36 7.64
N GLN A 372 -3.43 -12.52 8.36
CA GLN A 372 -2.28 -11.62 8.32
C GLN A 372 -1.00 -12.47 8.24
N PRO A 373 -0.39 -12.64 7.06
CA PRO A 373 0.76 -13.53 6.87
C PRO A 373 1.92 -13.31 7.85
N PRO A 374 2.32 -12.06 8.19
CA PRO A 374 3.37 -11.83 9.19
C PRO A 374 3.10 -12.40 10.59
N LEU A 375 1.83 -12.66 10.94
CA LEU A 375 1.45 -13.28 12.21
C LEU A 375 1.35 -14.81 12.13
N GLY A 376 1.42 -15.41 10.94
CA GLY A 376 1.20 -16.85 10.77
C GLY A 376 -0.24 -17.29 11.12
N GLY A 377 -1.21 -16.39 10.99
CA GLY A 377 -2.61 -16.70 11.34
C GLY A 377 -3.57 -15.53 11.11
N ALA A 378 -4.80 -15.72 11.57
CA ALA A 378 -5.89 -14.77 11.40
C ALA A 378 -6.32 -14.15 12.73
N VAL A 379 -6.77 -12.89 12.69
CA VAL A 379 -7.27 -12.17 13.87
C VAL A 379 -8.77 -12.02 13.76
N VAL A 380 -9.50 -12.41 14.81
CA VAL A 380 -10.95 -12.27 14.89
C VAL A 380 -11.33 -10.79 15.01
N ILE A 381 -12.05 -10.26 14.03
CA ILE A 381 -12.50 -8.86 13.96
C ILE A 381 -13.96 -8.67 14.36
N LYS A 382 -14.74 -9.76 14.35
CA LYS A 382 -16.13 -9.79 14.80
C LYS A 382 -16.41 -11.13 15.44
N SER A 383 -17.14 -11.11 16.54
CA SER A 383 -17.68 -12.31 17.16
C SER A 383 -19.06 -12.02 17.73
N GLN A 384 -19.99 -12.97 17.64
CA GLN A 384 -21.28 -12.88 18.33
C GLN A 384 -21.10 -13.29 19.80
N GLU A 385 -21.80 -12.62 20.73
CA GLU A 385 -21.72 -12.92 22.16
C GLU A 385 -22.13 -14.39 22.42
N SER A 386 -21.29 -15.10 23.20
CA SER A 386 -21.27 -16.56 23.45
C SER A 386 -20.27 -17.41 22.63
N ALA A 387 -19.42 -16.81 21.79
CA ALA A 387 -18.44 -17.56 21.00
C ALA A 387 -17.13 -17.83 21.76
N GLU A 388 -16.56 -19.02 21.56
CA GLU A 388 -15.22 -19.43 22.02
C GLU A 388 -14.08 -18.53 21.52
N LEU A 389 -14.36 -17.69 20.51
CA LEU A 389 -13.41 -16.84 19.81
C LEU A 389 -13.77 -15.36 20.01
N PRO A 390 -13.25 -14.68 21.04
CA PRO A 390 -13.51 -13.25 21.25
C PRO A 390 -12.84 -12.37 20.18
N VAL A 391 -13.29 -11.12 20.03
CA VAL A 391 -12.64 -10.16 19.14
C VAL A 391 -11.21 -9.88 19.62
N GLY A 392 -10.25 -9.86 18.69
CA GLY A 392 -8.81 -9.81 18.97
C GLY A 392 -8.16 -11.18 19.17
N HIS A 393 -8.95 -12.27 19.23
CA HIS A 393 -8.39 -13.63 19.32
C HIS A 393 -7.59 -14.00 18.06
N PHE A 394 -6.47 -14.67 18.26
CA PHE A 394 -5.59 -15.14 17.19
C PHE A 394 -5.88 -16.62 16.86
N ILE A 395 -6.18 -16.89 15.60
CA ILE A 395 -6.41 -18.23 15.06
C ILE A 395 -5.18 -18.62 14.23
N PRO A 396 -4.40 -19.63 14.64
CA PRO A 396 -3.33 -20.18 13.81
C PRO A 396 -3.90 -20.64 12.46
N TYR A 397 -3.29 -20.20 11.37
CA TYR A 397 -3.72 -20.57 10.03
C TYR A 397 -2.52 -20.52 9.08
N GLU A 398 -2.27 -21.64 8.41
CA GLU A 398 -1.34 -21.72 7.29
C GLU A 398 -2.16 -21.78 6.02
N GLU A 399 -1.92 -20.85 5.11
CA GLU A 399 -2.57 -20.84 3.80
C GLU A 399 -2.03 -22.01 2.98
N GLU A 400 -2.90 -22.97 2.64
CA GLU A 400 -2.56 -24.06 1.74
C GLU A 400 -2.21 -23.49 0.35
N ARG A 401 -1.04 -23.87 -0.16
CA ARG A 401 -0.41 -23.28 -1.36
C ARG A 401 -1.08 -23.64 -2.67
#